data_AF-A0A0B6S5H1-F1
#
_entry.id   AF-A0A0B6S5H1-F1
#
_cell.length_a   1.000
_cell.length_b   1.000
_cell.length_c   1.000
_cell.angle_alpha   90.00
_cell.angle_beta   90.00
_cell.angle_gamma   90.00
#
_symmetry.space_group_name_H-M   'P 1'
#
loop_
_entity.id
_entity.type
_entity.pdbx_description
1 polymer ?
#
loop_
_entity_poly.entity_id
_entity_poly.type
_entity_poly.pdbx_seq_one_letter_code
_entity_poly.pdbx_strand_id
1 'polypeptide(L)'
;MSANEAPGRPASPLSRPKTMLRRLLSHHEIATLLVLLHAPIGANAKPELPALQEAGLVEMVGNDADAPTFRLTADGTAVLKGLGYR
;
A
#
# COMPACT_ATOMS: atom_id res chain seq x y z
N MET A 1 23.37 -40.46 17.11
CA MET A 1 23.76 -39.42 16.13
C MET A 1 23.05 -39.69 14.82
N SER A 2 22.01 -38.92 14.50
CA SER A 2 21.58 -38.63 13.12
C SER A 2 20.50 -37.56 13.20
N ALA A 3 20.94 -36.32 12.98
CA ALA A 3 20.10 -35.16 12.83
C ALA A 3 19.44 -35.21 11.45
N ASN A 4 18.14 -34.88 11.39
CA ASN A 4 17.52 -34.47 10.13
C ASN A 4 16.41 -33.46 10.44
N GLU A 5 16.80 -32.22 10.70
CA GLU A 5 15.88 -31.08 10.68
C GLU A 5 15.70 -30.64 9.22
N ALA A 6 14.49 -30.85 8.69
CA ALA A 6 14.08 -30.29 7.42
C ALA A 6 13.81 -28.78 7.58
N PRO A 7 14.24 -27.93 6.62
CA PRO A 7 14.08 -26.49 6.75
C PRO A 7 12.62 -26.08 6.55
N GLY A 8 12.15 -25.23 7.48
CA GLY A 8 10.81 -24.66 7.46
C GLY A 8 10.49 -23.97 6.13
N ARG A 9 9.33 -24.31 5.58
CA ARG A 9 8.72 -23.55 4.47
C ARG A 9 8.50 -22.11 4.93
N PRO A 10 8.92 -21.08 4.16
CA PRO A 10 8.46 -19.73 4.44
C PRO A 10 6.94 -19.71 4.24
N ALA A 11 6.23 -19.27 5.28
CA ALA A 11 4.80 -19.02 5.21
C ALA A 11 4.55 -18.01 4.08
N SER A 12 3.80 -18.44 3.06
CA SER A 12 3.33 -17.56 2.00
C SER A 12 2.64 -16.34 2.63
N PRO A 13 2.93 -15.11 2.18
CA PRO A 13 2.30 -13.94 2.74
C PRO A 13 0.78 -14.04 2.53
N LEU A 14 0.06 -13.83 3.62
CA LEU A 14 -1.40 -13.80 3.74
C LEU A 14 -2.03 -13.22 2.47
N SER A 15 -2.85 -14.02 1.79
CA SER A 15 -3.74 -13.57 0.72
C SER A 15 -4.49 -12.33 1.19
N ARG A 16 -4.06 -11.16 0.73
CA ARG A 16 -4.70 -9.87 1.03
C ARG A 16 -6.18 -9.98 0.68
N PRO A 17 -7.11 -9.63 1.59
CA PRO A 17 -8.53 -9.73 1.30
C PRO A 17 -8.88 -8.84 0.10
N LYS A 18 -9.22 -9.48 -1.02
CA LYS A 18 -9.71 -8.91 -2.29
C LYS A 18 -11.10 -8.25 -2.15
N THR A 19 -11.44 -7.72 -0.98
CA THR A 19 -12.77 -7.17 -0.67
C THR A 19 -12.80 -5.65 -0.65
N MET A 20 -11.65 -4.97 -0.73
CA MET A 20 -11.57 -3.50 -0.67
C MET A 20 -12.01 -2.78 -1.96
N LEU A 21 -12.20 -3.46 -3.10
CA LEU A 21 -12.82 -2.83 -4.28
C LEU A 21 -14.26 -2.35 -4.05
N ARG A 22 -14.87 -2.74 -2.91
CA ARG A 22 -16.24 -2.36 -2.53
C ARG A 22 -16.30 -1.26 -1.46
N ARG A 23 -15.17 -0.77 -0.95
CA ARG A 23 -15.14 0.34 0.01
C ARG A 23 -15.05 1.66 -0.75
N LEU A 24 -15.99 2.57 -0.50
CA LEU A 24 -15.93 3.94 -1.03
C LEU A 24 -14.71 4.64 -0.42
N LEU A 25 -13.82 5.15 -1.27
CA LEU A 25 -12.74 6.02 -0.83
C LEU A 25 -13.31 7.37 -0.45
N SER A 26 -12.88 7.91 0.68
CA SER A 26 -13.15 9.28 1.07
C SER A 26 -12.43 10.27 0.14
N HIS A 27 -12.90 11.51 0.11
CA HIS A 27 -12.27 12.57 -0.68
C HIS A 27 -10.79 12.82 -0.29
N HIS A 28 -10.45 12.65 0.99
CA HIS A 28 -9.06 12.76 1.46
C HIS A 28 -8.18 11.63 0.93
N GLU A 29 -8.68 10.39 0.95
CA GLU A 29 -7.98 9.24 0.36
C GLU A 29 -7.74 9.44 -1.14
N ILE A 30 -8.75 9.89 -1.89
CA ILE A 30 -8.62 10.18 -3.33
C ILE A 30 -7.59 11.30 -3.56
N ALA A 31 -7.66 12.40 -2.80
CA ALA A 31 -6.69 13.49 -2.89
C ALA A 31 -5.26 13.01 -2.62
N THR A 32 -5.08 12.06 -1.72
CA THR A 32 -3.78 11.47 -1.41
C THR A 32 -3.25 10.58 -2.51
N LEU A 33 -4.10 9.75 -3.10
CA LEU A 33 -3.74 9.00 -4.29
C LEU A 33 -3.36 9.91 -5.46
N LEU A 34 -4.09 11.02 -5.68
CA LEU A 34 -3.77 12.01 -6.71
C LEU A 34 -2.43 12.71 -6.46
N VAL A 35 -2.14 13.09 -5.23
CA VAL A 35 -0.82 13.67 -4.89
C VAL A 35 0.31 12.67 -5.16
N LEU A 36 0.11 11.40 -4.80
CA LEU A 36 1.10 10.35 -4.99
C LEU A 36 1.37 9.99 -6.47
N LEU A 37 0.49 10.36 -7.41
CA LEU A 37 0.80 10.27 -8.84
C LEU A 37 1.96 11.17 -9.25
N HIS A 38 2.10 12.32 -8.58
CA HIS A 38 3.05 13.35 -8.98
C HIS A 38 4.39 13.23 -8.26
N ALA A 39 4.40 12.74 -7.01
CA ALA A 39 5.63 12.46 -6.26
C ALA A 39 5.36 11.52 -5.07
N PRO A 40 6.35 10.71 -4.65
CA PRO A 40 6.30 10.03 -3.35
C PRO A 40 6.16 11.06 -2.21
N ILE A 41 5.34 10.77 -1.20
CA ILE A 41 5.16 11.65 -0.02
C ILE A 41 5.52 10.96 1.29
N GLY A 42 6.00 11.74 2.26
CA GLY A 42 6.30 11.27 3.60
C GLY A 42 5.07 11.03 4.47
N ALA A 43 5.13 10.03 5.37
CA ALA A 43 4.08 9.61 6.30
C ALA A 43 3.58 10.76 7.18
N ASN A 44 4.50 11.63 7.60
CA ASN A 44 4.22 12.74 8.50
C ASN A 44 3.28 13.79 7.90
N ALA A 45 2.96 13.70 6.61
CA ALA A 45 2.08 14.66 5.96
C ALA A 45 0.59 14.31 6.09
N LYS A 46 0.20 13.04 6.34
CA LYS A 46 -1.20 12.61 6.06
C LYS A 46 -1.74 11.42 6.91
N PRO A 47 -2.82 11.60 7.69
CA PRO A 47 -3.40 10.54 8.55
C PRO A 47 -4.01 9.34 7.81
N GLU A 48 -4.30 9.47 6.51
CA GLU A 48 -4.93 8.43 5.69
C GLU A 48 -3.96 7.38 5.13
N LEU A 49 -2.64 7.62 5.20
CA LEU A 49 -1.63 6.73 4.61
C LEU A 49 -1.64 5.29 5.17
N PRO A 50 -1.79 5.05 6.49
CA PRO A 50 -1.92 3.70 7.02
C PRO A 50 -3.13 2.94 6.43
N ALA A 51 -4.28 3.60 6.35
CA ALA A 51 -5.49 2.98 5.79
C ALA A 51 -5.34 2.66 4.29
N LEU A 52 -4.68 3.53 3.52
CA LEU A 52 -4.37 3.28 2.12
C LEU A 52 -3.36 2.15 1.93
N GLN A 53 -2.39 2.00 2.85
CA GLN A 53 -1.41 0.93 2.84
C GLN A 53 -2.06 -0.42 3.18
N GLU A 54 -2.93 -0.45 4.20
CA GLU A 54 -3.74 -1.62 4.55
C GLU A 54 -4.65 -2.05 3.39
N ALA A 55 -5.20 -1.07 2.66
CA ALA A 55 -5.98 -1.31 1.44
C ALA A 55 -5.13 -1.76 0.24
N GLY A 56 -3.80 -1.74 0.34
CA GLY A 56 -2.89 -2.12 -0.74
C GLY A 56 -2.81 -1.12 -1.89
N LEU A 57 -3.32 0.11 -1.72
CA LEU A 57 -3.31 1.16 -2.75
C LEU A 57 -1.99 1.93 -2.78
N VAL A 58 -1.28 1.94 -1.66
CA VAL A 58 0.05 2.54 -1.51
C VAL A 58 0.99 1.55 -0.84
N GLU A 59 2.28 1.73 -1.08
CA GLU A 59 3.34 0.97 -0.41
C GLU A 59 4.45 1.89 0.08
N MET A 60 5.07 1.50 1.19
CA MET A 60 6.21 2.20 1.75
C MET A 60 7.48 1.80 1.00
N VAL A 61 8.24 2.78 0.53
CA VAL A 61 9.46 2.60 -0.29
C VAL A 61 10.73 3.15 0.36
N GLY A 62 10.59 4.05 1.33
CA GLY A 62 11.69 4.55 2.14
C GLY A 62 11.34 4.39 3.61
N ASN A 63 12.22 3.75 4.38
CA ASN A 63 12.09 3.60 5.83
C ASN A 63 13.04 4.57 6.54
N ASP A 64 13.01 5.84 6.14
CA ASP A 64 13.67 6.89 6.89
C ASP A 64 12.93 7.03 8.22
N ALA A 65 13.67 6.90 9.32
CA ALA A 65 13.11 6.82 10.67
C ALA A 65 12.28 8.06 11.04
N ASP A 66 12.56 9.20 10.40
CA ASP A 66 11.85 10.45 10.61
C ASP A 66 10.73 10.71 9.60
N ALA A 67 10.71 10.04 8.44
CA ALA A 67 9.69 10.26 7.40
C ALA A 67 9.57 9.06 6.43
N PRO A 68 8.74 8.05 6.76
CA PRO A 68 8.50 6.94 5.84
C PRO A 68 7.92 7.45 4.53
N THR A 69 8.49 7.07 3.39
CA THR A 69 8.03 7.56 2.08
C THR A 69 7.12 6.54 1.43
N PHE A 70 5.98 6.99 0.89
CA PHE A 70 4.99 6.16 0.23
C PHE A 70 4.92 6.43 -1.27
N ARG A 71 4.57 5.40 -2.04
CA ARG A 71 4.21 5.50 -3.46
C ARG A 71 2.93 4.72 -3.77
N LEU A 72 2.34 4.97 -4.94
CA LEU A 72 1.22 4.17 -5.45
C LEU A 72 1.65 2.75 -5.81
N THR A 73 0.76 1.80 -5.54
CA THR A 73 0.84 0.46 -6.12
C THR A 73 0.15 0.42 -7.49
N ALA A 74 0.22 -0.73 -8.17
CA ALA A 74 -0.56 -0.98 -9.37
C ALA A 74 -2.07 -0.85 -9.12
N ASP A 75 -2.55 -1.33 -7.96
CA ASP A 75 -3.96 -1.27 -7.58
C ASP A 75 -4.41 0.18 -7.32
N GLY A 76 -3.59 0.97 -6.60
CA GLY A 76 -3.85 2.41 -6.41
C GLY A 76 -3.93 3.17 -7.73
N THR A 77 -3.04 2.84 -8.67
CA THR A 77 -3.06 3.40 -10.03
C THR A 77 -4.32 2.99 -10.80
N ALA A 78 -4.75 1.73 -10.68
CA ALA A 78 -5.95 1.23 -11.35
C ALA A 78 -7.22 1.91 -10.83
N VAL A 79 -7.30 2.20 -9.52
CA VAL A 79 -8.40 2.98 -8.93
C VAL A 79 -8.48 4.37 -9.55
N LEU A 80 -7.35 5.09 -9.65
CA LEU A 80 -7.33 6.42 -10.26
C LEU A 80 -7.72 6.39 -11.74
N LYS A 81 -7.29 5.36 -12.48
CA LYS A 81 -7.75 5.12 -13.86
C LYS A 81 -9.25 4.88 -13.95
N GLY A 82 -9.82 4.13 -13.02
CA GLY A 82 -11.27 3.91 -12.91
C GLY A 82 -12.07 5.19 -12.64
N LEU A 83 -11.46 6.20 -12.03
CA LEU A 83 -12.03 7.53 -11.81
C LEU A 83 -11.87 8.48 -13.02
N GLY A 84 -11.24 8.03 -14.11
CA GLY A 84 -11.04 8.82 -15.33
C GLY A 84 -9.70 9.56 -15.42
N TYR A 85 -8.76 9.31 -14.50
CA TYR A 85 -7.41 9.86 -14.57
C TYR A 85 -6.54 9.03 -15.52
N ARG A 86 -5.80 9.67 -16.43
CA ARG A 86 -5.06 9.01 -17.51
C ARG A 86 -3.66 9.57 -17.67
#